data_AF-A0A8C9ECJ6-F1
#
_entry.id   AF-A0A8C9ECJ6-F1
#
_cell.length_a   1.000
_cell.length_b   1.000
_cell.length_c   1.000
_cell.angle_alpha   90.00
_cell.angle_beta   90.00
_cell.angle_gamma   90.00
#
_symmetry.space_group_name_H-M   'P 1'
#
loop_
_entity.id
_entity.type
_entity.pdbx_description
1 polymer ?
#
loop_
_entity_poly.entity_id
_entity_poly.type
_entity_poly.pdbx_seq_one_letter_code
_entity_poly.pdbx_strand_id
1 'polypeptide(L)'
;MDVDSLLLNGSNTTPPCKLGIENETLFCLDQPHASKEWQPAVQILLYSLIFLLSVLGNTLVITVLIRNKRMRTVTNIFLLSLAVSDLMLCLFCMPFNLIPNLLKDFIFGSAVCKTTTYFMGTSVSVSTFNLVAISLERYGAICKPLQSRVWQTKSHALKVIAATWCLSFTIMTPYPIYSNLVPFTKNNNQTANMCRFLLPNDVMQQSWHTFLLLILFLIPGIVMMVAYGLISLELYQGIKFDASQKKSARERKPSPGSSGRYEASDGCYLQRSKHPGKLELQQLSSSGGGRLSRIRSSSPAANLMAKKRVIRMLMVIVVLFFLCWMPIFSANAWRAFDTASAEHRLSGTPISFILLLSYTSSCVNPIIYCFMNQRFRLGFMATFPCCPNPGPPGARGEAGEEVESRTTRASLSRRSYSHASASAPPP
;
A
#
# COMPACT_ATOMS: atom_id res chain seq x y z
N MET A 1 34.88 -61.42 31.59
CA MET A 1 36.01 -60.45 31.62
C MET A 1 35.44 -59.14 31.15
N ASP A 2 35.04 -58.29 32.09
CA ASP A 2 34.71 -56.89 31.85
C ASP A 2 35.96 -56.13 31.40
N VAL A 3 35.80 -55.19 30.47
CA VAL A 3 36.37 -53.84 30.58
C VAL A 3 35.44 -52.85 29.87
N ASP A 4 34.56 -52.24 30.65
CA ASP A 4 34.02 -50.91 30.41
C ASP A 4 35.17 -49.91 30.15
N SER A 5 35.17 -49.26 28.99
CA SER A 5 35.66 -47.89 28.86
C SER A 5 35.43 -47.38 27.44
N LEU A 6 34.29 -46.71 27.23
CA LEU A 6 34.22 -45.34 26.66
C LEU A 6 32.74 -44.97 26.44
N LEU A 7 32.01 -44.86 27.55
CA LEU A 7 30.99 -43.82 27.66
C LEU A 7 31.69 -42.51 27.98
N LEU A 8 31.44 -41.51 27.14
CA LEU A 8 31.33 -40.05 27.40
C LEU A 8 31.54 -39.39 26.02
N ASN A 9 30.58 -38.67 25.43
CA ASN A 9 29.75 -37.67 26.08
C ASN A 9 28.46 -37.38 25.29
N GLY A 10 27.42 -36.90 26.00
CA GLY A 10 26.01 -36.88 25.62
C GLY A 10 25.64 -36.13 24.32
N SER A 11 24.44 -36.25 23.78
CA SER A 11 23.14 -36.20 24.48
C SER A 11 21.97 -36.52 23.53
N ASN A 12 20.96 -37.25 24.03
CA ASN A 12 19.55 -37.30 23.60
C ASN A 12 19.22 -37.47 22.11
N THR A 13 19.01 -38.71 21.67
CA THR A 13 17.97 -39.07 20.68
C THR A 13 17.49 -40.51 20.90
N THR A 14 16.28 -40.64 21.42
CA THR A 14 15.52 -41.91 21.46
C THR A 14 15.25 -42.44 20.04
N PRO A 15 15.34 -43.75 19.75
CA PRO A 15 14.96 -44.30 18.46
C PRO A 15 13.42 -44.26 18.27
N PRO A 16 12.89 -43.97 17.07
CA PRO A 16 11.46 -43.73 16.85
C PRO A 16 10.63 -44.98 16.51
N CYS A 17 11.10 -46.20 16.79
CA CYS A 17 10.38 -47.43 16.42
C CYS A 17 10.25 -48.41 17.60
N LYS A 18 9.03 -48.90 17.86
CA LYS A 18 8.83 -50.13 18.65
C LYS A 18 8.99 -51.33 17.71
N LEU A 19 9.94 -52.22 18.01
CA LEU A 19 10.08 -53.52 17.35
C LEU A 19 8.94 -54.45 17.82
N GLY A 20 8.21 -55.04 16.87
CA GLY A 20 7.30 -56.17 17.11
C GLY A 20 7.83 -57.42 16.40
N ILE A 21 7.72 -58.58 17.05
CA ILE A 21 8.17 -59.88 16.51
C ILE A 21 6.94 -60.77 16.30
N GLU A 22 6.62 -61.09 15.05
CA GLU A 22 5.85 -62.28 14.66
C GLU A 22 6.47 -62.86 13.38
N ASN A 23 6.83 -64.15 13.43
CA ASN A 23 7.33 -64.96 12.30
C ASN A 23 8.45 -64.33 11.44
N GLU A 24 9.67 -64.26 12.00
CA GLU A 24 10.96 -64.00 11.32
C GLU A 24 11.01 -62.83 10.32
N THR A 25 10.16 -61.81 10.48
CA THR A 25 10.29 -60.54 9.74
C THR A 25 10.18 -59.35 10.67
N LEU A 26 11.19 -58.47 10.65
CA LEU A 26 11.26 -57.26 11.47
C LEU A 26 10.51 -56.12 10.77
N PHE A 27 9.29 -55.81 11.21
CA PHE A 27 8.52 -54.66 10.68
C PHE A 27 8.64 -53.43 11.59
N CYS A 28 8.94 -52.28 10.99
CA CYS A 28 8.65 -50.99 11.61
C CYS A 28 7.13 -50.77 11.57
N LEU A 29 6.47 -50.93 12.72
CA LEU A 29 5.09 -50.46 12.89
C LEU A 29 5.14 -48.92 12.93
N ASP A 30 4.82 -48.30 11.81
CA ASP A 30 4.60 -46.86 11.73
C ASP A 30 3.40 -46.54 12.61
N GLN A 31 3.65 -45.95 13.78
CA GLN A 31 2.58 -45.51 14.67
C GLN A 31 1.80 -44.42 13.92
N PRO A 32 0.46 -44.49 13.80
CA PRO A 32 -0.30 -43.37 13.28
C PRO A 32 -0.11 -42.21 14.26
N HIS A 33 0.76 -41.26 13.91
CA HIS A 33 1.01 -40.07 14.70
C HIS A 33 -0.32 -39.35 14.92
N ALA A 34 -0.82 -39.40 16.17
CA ALA A 34 -1.95 -38.62 16.68
C ALA A 34 -1.58 -37.12 16.83
N SER A 35 -0.89 -36.57 15.84
CA SER A 35 -0.58 -35.15 15.73
C SER A 35 -1.18 -34.66 14.42
N LYS A 36 -2.17 -33.76 14.50
CA LYS A 36 -2.47 -32.65 13.55
C LYS A 36 -3.96 -32.24 13.41
N GLU A 37 -4.88 -32.59 14.31
CA GLU A 37 -6.27 -32.08 14.21
C GLU A 37 -6.41 -30.56 14.43
N TRP A 38 -5.52 -29.93 15.22
CA TRP A 38 -5.55 -28.48 15.45
C TRP A 38 -5.09 -27.64 14.25
N GLN A 39 -4.32 -28.22 13.34
CA GLN A 39 -3.77 -27.51 12.19
C GLN A 39 -4.83 -27.01 11.19
N PRO A 40 -5.81 -27.82 10.76
CA PRO A 40 -6.87 -27.34 9.87
C PRO A 40 -7.78 -26.31 10.54
N ALA A 41 -8.11 -26.46 11.84
CA ALA A 41 -8.96 -25.50 12.55
C ALA A 41 -8.33 -24.10 12.63
N VAL A 42 -7.05 -24.02 13.00
CA VAL A 42 -6.30 -22.75 13.01
C VAL A 42 -6.20 -22.15 11.61
N GLN A 43 -5.93 -22.98 10.60
CA GLN A 43 -5.87 -22.52 9.20
C GLN A 43 -7.21 -21.93 8.75
N ILE A 44 -8.34 -22.61 9.01
CA ILE A 44 -9.69 -22.12 8.66
C ILE A 44 -9.96 -20.79 9.33
N LEU A 45 -9.66 -20.66 10.63
CA LEU A 45 -9.87 -19.45 11.39
C LEU A 45 -9.07 -18.28 10.81
N LEU A 46 -7.77 -18.49 10.51
CA LEU A 46 -6.91 -17.46 9.93
C LEU A 46 -7.33 -17.07 8.52
N TYR A 47 -7.68 -18.03 7.65
CA TYR A 47 -8.19 -17.74 6.31
C TYR A 47 -9.49 -16.94 6.36
N SER A 48 -10.41 -17.34 7.24
CA SER A 48 -11.70 -16.67 7.40
C SER A 48 -11.50 -15.24 7.92
N LEU A 49 -10.60 -15.04 8.89
CA LEU A 49 -10.26 -13.72 9.40
C LEU A 49 -9.65 -12.83 8.31
N ILE A 50 -8.66 -13.33 7.56
CA ILE A 50 -8.04 -12.58 6.46
C ILE A 50 -9.08 -12.25 5.39
N PHE A 51 -9.92 -13.21 5.01
CA PHE A 51 -10.97 -13.02 4.02
C PHE A 51 -11.94 -11.92 4.44
N LEU A 52 -12.47 -11.98 5.67
CA LEU A 52 -13.38 -10.96 6.20
C LEU A 52 -12.74 -9.58 6.26
N LEU A 53 -11.52 -9.48 6.80
CA LEU A 53 -10.79 -8.21 6.88
C LEU A 53 -10.49 -7.64 5.49
N SER A 54 -10.14 -8.50 4.52
CA SER A 54 -9.86 -8.12 3.14
C SER A 54 -11.11 -7.60 2.44
N VAL A 55 -12.22 -8.32 2.53
CA VAL A 55 -13.49 -7.93 1.89
C VAL A 55 -14.00 -6.63 2.52
N LEU A 56 -14.15 -6.58 3.84
CA LEU A 56 -14.67 -5.41 4.55
C LEU A 56 -13.76 -4.18 4.35
N GLY A 57 -12.45 -4.36 4.52
CA GLY A 57 -11.48 -3.28 4.41
C GLY A 57 -11.41 -2.69 2.99
N ASN A 58 -11.28 -3.52 1.96
CA ASN A 58 -11.16 -3.02 0.59
C ASN A 58 -12.48 -2.47 0.05
N THR A 59 -13.62 -3.05 0.43
CA THR A 59 -14.96 -2.50 0.10
C THR A 59 -15.15 -1.12 0.74
N LEU A 60 -14.67 -0.95 1.97
CA LEU A 60 -14.69 0.33 2.65
C LEU A 60 -13.80 1.37 1.96
N VAL A 61 -12.59 1.00 1.56
CA VAL A 61 -11.69 1.86 0.77
C VAL A 61 -12.38 2.35 -0.50
N ILE A 62 -12.98 1.44 -1.26
CA ILE A 62 -13.74 1.77 -2.47
C ILE A 62 -14.87 2.75 -2.15
N THR A 63 -15.67 2.45 -1.12
CA THR A 63 -16.84 3.26 -0.74
C THR A 63 -16.44 4.70 -0.34
N VAL A 64 -15.46 4.85 0.55
CA VAL A 64 -14.99 6.16 1.03
C VAL A 64 -14.43 7.01 -0.11
N LEU A 65 -13.67 6.40 -1.03
CA LEU A 65 -13.07 7.10 -2.16
C LEU A 65 -14.09 7.51 -3.23
N ILE A 66 -15.12 6.68 -3.48
CA ILE A 66 -16.18 6.99 -4.45
C ILE A 66 -17.11 8.09 -3.92
N ARG A 67 -17.54 7.98 -2.65
CA ARG A 67 -18.48 8.91 -2.01
C ARG A 67 -17.85 10.29 -1.80
N ASN A 68 -16.59 10.36 -1.37
CA ASN A 68 -15.94 11.62 -1.08
C ASN A 68 -15.26 12.23 -2.31
N LYS A 69 -16.01 13.07 -3.05
CA LYS A 69 -15.49 13.79 -4.24
C LYS A 69 -14.21 14.60 -3.94
N ARG A 70 -14.04 15.12 -2.71
CA ARG A 70 -12.86 15.90 -2.31
C ARG A 70 -11.58 15.05 -2.18
N MET A 71 -11.72 13.73 -2.07
CA MET A 71 -10.59 12.79 -2.00
C MET A 71 -10.23 12.19 -3.36
N ARG A 72 -10.78 12.68 -4.49
CA ARG A 72 -10.42 12.17 -5.82
C ARG A 72 -9.10 12.77 -6.33
N THR A 73 -7.99 12.42 -5.68
CA THR A 73 -6.62 12.74 -6.11
C THR A 73 -6.02 11.60 -6.93
N VAL A 74 -4.96 11.86 -7.69
CA VAL A 74 -4.27 10.85 -8.52
C VAL A 74 -3.88 9.61 -7.71
N THR A 75 -3.21 9.79 -6.56
CA THR A 75 -2.85 8.67 -5.68
C THR A 75 -4.05 7.86 -5.23
N ASN A 76 -5.17 8.52 -4.92
CA ASN A 76 -6.35 7.83 -4.44
C ASN A 76 -7.03 7.01 -5.55
N ILE A 77 -6.82 7.34 -6.82
CA ILE A 77 -7.23 6.48 -7.95
C ILE A 77 -6.36 5.21 -7.99
N PHE A 78 -5.05 5.32 -7.74
CA PHE A 78 -4.19 4.13 -7.59
C PHE A 78 -4.57 3.28 -6.37
N LEU A 79 -4.90 3.91 -5.23
CA LEU A 79 -5.41 3.19 -4.05
C LEU A 79 -6.73 2.48 -4.32
N LEU A 80 -7.61 3.07 -5.14
CA LEU A 80 -8.84 2.42 -5.58
C LEU A 80 -8.54 1.19 -6.45
N SER A 81 -7.61 1.31 -7.40
CA SER A 81 -7.16 0.19 -8.25
C SER A 81 -6.60 -0.96 -7.40
N LEU A 82 -5.80 -0.64 -6.38
CA LEU A 82 -5.25 -1.61 -5.44
C LEU A 82 -6.35 -2.34 -4.64
N ALA A 83 -7.37 -1.61 -4.17
CA ALA A 83 -8.49 -2.23 -3.47
C ALA A 83 -9.30 -3.18 -4.38
N VAL A 84 -9.41 -2.88 -5.68
CA VAL A 84 -10.07 -3.76 -6.66
C VAL A 84 -9.24 -5.02 -6.91
N SER A 85 -7.92 -4.93 -7.04
CA SER A 85 -7.07 -6.12 -7.18
C SER A 85 -7.10 -6.99 -5.93
N ASP A 86 -7.07 -6.39 -4.73
CA ASP A 86 -7.17 -7.12 -3.45
C ASP A 86 -8.53 -7.83 -3.29
N LEU A 87 -9.64 -7.22 -3.73
CA LEU A 87 -10.95 -7.89 -3.79
C LEU A 87 -10.96 -9.07 -4.77
N MET A 88 -10.30 -8.92 -5.92
CA MET A 88 -10.16 -10.03 -6.88
C MET A 88 -9.40 -11.21 -6.26
N LEU A 89 -8.34 -10.94 -5.47
CA LEU A 89 -7.59 -11.97 -4.75
C LEU A 89 -8.47 -12.71 -3.74
N CYS A 90 -9.19 -11.98 -2.89
CA CYS A 90 -9.97 -12.64 -1.84
C CYS A 90 -11.20 -13.37 -2.38
N LEU A 91 -11.91 -12.82 -3.37
CA LEU A 91 -13.16 -13.42 -3.87
C LEU A 91 -12.91 -14.60 -4.82
N PHE A 92 -11.92 -14.50 -5.72
CA PHE A 92 -11.70 -15.52 -6.76
C PHE A 92 -10.56 -16.49 -6.44
N CYS A 93 -9.79 -16.26 -5.37
CA CYS A 93 -8.63 -17.10 -5.08
C CYS A 93 -8.69 -17.78 -3.71
N MET A 94 -9.02 -17.04 -2.63
CA MET A 94 -8.94 -17.61 -1.27
C MET A 94 -9.88 -18.81 -1.05
N PRO A 95 -11.19 -18.78 -1.41
CA PRO A 95 -12.09 -19.92 -1.19
C PRO A 95 -11.68 -21.15 -2.02
N PHE A 96 -11.29 -20.92 -3.28
CA PHE A 96 -10.90 -21.96 -4.23
C PHE A 96 -9.52 -22.54 -3.96
N ASN A 97 -8.71 -21.91 -3.11
CA ASN A 97 -7.50 -22.52 -2.55
C ASN A 97 -7.75 -23.17 -1.18
N LEU A 98 -8.60 -22.60 -0.34
CA LEU A 98 -8.87 -23.14 0.99
C LEU A 98 -9.59 -24.50 0.93
N ILE A 99 -10.69 -24.57 0.18
CA ILE A 99 -11.55 -25.76 0.15
C ILE A 99 -10.78 -27.00 -0.33
N PRO A 100 -10.00 -26.96 -1.43
CA PRO A 100 -9.23 -28.13 -1.86
C PRO A 100 -8.09 -28.49 -0.92
N ASN A 101 -7.50 -27.51 -0.23
CA ASN A 101 -6.47 -27.75 0.78
C ASN A 101 -7.03 -28.50 2.00
N LEU A 102 -8.30 -28.26 2.36
CA LEU A 102 -9.00 -28.94 3.45
C LEU A 102 -9.50 -30.33 3.05
N LEU A 103 -10.19 -30.44 1.90
CA LEU A 103 -10.76 -31.71 1.42
C LEU A 103 -9.70 -32.67 0.84
N LYS A 104 -8.47 -32.18 0.63
CA LYS A 104 -7.42 -32.88 -0.14
C LYS A 104 -7.95 -33.35 -1.50
N ASP A 105 -8.81 -32.52 -2.09
CA ASP A 105 -9.51 -32.83 -3.34
C ASP A 105 -9.99 -31.56 -4.03
N PHE A 106 -9.70 -31.43 -5.32
CA PHE A 106 -10.13 -30.32 -6.14
C PHE A 106 -11.45 -30.62 -6.84
N ILE A 107 -12.55 -30.23 -6.22
CA ILE A 107 -13.91 -30.53 -6.70
C ILE A 107 -14.48 -29.54 -7.71
N PHE A 108 -13.82 -28.40 -7.95
CA PHE A 108 -14.37 -27.29 -8.75
C PHE A 108 -14.22 -27.46 -10.27
N GLY A 109 -13.60 -28.56 -10.73
CA GLY A 109 -13.43 -28.87 -12.14
C GLY A 109 -12.36 -28.06 -12.87
N SER A 110 -12.16 -28.38 -14.15
CA SER A 110 -11.06 -27.84 -14.97
C SER A 110 -11.10 -26.32 -15.14
N ALA A 111 -12.29 -25.73 -15.31
CA ALA A 111 -12.43 -24.28 -15.51
C ALA A 111 -11.90 -23.46 -14.33
N VAL A 112 -12.25 -23.86 -13.10
CA VAL A 112 -11.79 -23.18 -11.88
C VAL A 112 -10.30 -23.44 -11.64
N CYS A 113 -9.80 -24.64 -11.95
CA CYS A 113 -8.36 -24.94 -11.90
C CYS A 113 -7.54 -23.99 -12.79
N LYS A 114 -8.02 -23.72 -14.01
CA LYS A 114 -7.36 -22.81 -14.96
C LYS A 114 -7.42 -21.33 -14.55
N THR A 115 -8.50 -20.92 -13.91
CA THR A 115 -8.78 -19.50 -13.64
C THR A 115 -8.33 -19.04 -12.25
N THR A 116 -8.31 -19.91 -11.24
CA THR A 116 -7.97 -19.54 -9.85
C THR A 116 -6.56 -18.96 -9.74
N THR A 117 -5.55 -19.70 -10.24
CA THR A 117 -4.15 -19.26 -10.19
C THR A 117 -3.90 -18.07 -11.12
N TYR A 118 -4.65 -17.98 -12.22
CA TYR A 118 -4.59 -16.86 -13.15
C TYR A 118 -5.01 -15.53 -12.50
N PHE A 119 -6.17 -15.52 -11.84
CA PHE A 119 -6.64 -14.32 -11.12
C PHE A 119 -5.78 -14.00 -9.90
N MET A 120 -5.24 -15.02 -9.23
CA MET A 120 -4.26 -14.83 -8.15
C MET A 120 -3.03 -14.08 -8.68
N GLY A 121 -2.37 -14.63 -9.71
CA GLY A 121 -1.19 -14.00 -10.32
C GLY A 121 -1.48 -12.61 -10.88
N THR A 122 -2.65 -12.42 -11.49
CA THR A 122 -3.08 -11.12 -12.03
C THR A 122 -3.24 -10.09 -10.90
N SER A 123 -3.89 -10.45 -9.80
CA SER A 123 -4.08 -9.55 -8.66
C SER A 123 -2.74 -9.11 -8.07
N VAL A 124 -1.80 -10.05 -7.91
CA VAL A 124 -0.46 -9.77 -7.40
C VAL A 124 0.29 -8.84 -8.34
N SER A 125 0.20 -9.07 -9.64
CA SER A 125 0.85 -8.25 -10.66
C SER A 125 0.31 -6.82 -10.68
N VAL A 126 -1.02 -6.67 -10.69
CA VAL A 126 -1.67 -5.35 -10.65
C VAL A 126 -1.29 -4.61 -9.38
N SER A 127 -1.31 -5.29 -8.22
CA SER A 127 -0.92 -4.70 -6.94
C SER A 127 0.53 -4.21 -6.95
N THR A 128 1.44 -5.04 -7.45
CA THR A 128 2.87 -4.71 -7.60
C THR A 128 3.08 -3.48 -8.48
N PHE A 129 2.52 -3.49 -9.69
CA PHE A 129 2.71 -2.39 -10.64
C PHE A 129 2.02 -1.09 -10.17
N ASN A 130 0.89 -1.19 -9.47
CA ASN A 130 0.27 -0.03 -8.81
C ASN A 130 1.17 0.54 -7.71
N LEU A 131 1.83 -0.29 -6.90
CA LEU A 131 2.76 0.18 -5.86
C LEU A 131 3.99 0.89 -6.48
N VAL A 132 4.53 0.36 -7.58
CA VAL A 132 5.58 1.04 -8.36
C VAL A 132 5.08 2.38 -8.88
N ALA A 133 3.89 2.42 -9.49
CA ALA A 133 3.30 3.65 -10.01
C ALA A 133 3.06 4.70 -8.91
N ILE A 134 2.57 4.29 -7.73
CA ILE A 134 2.43 5.17 -6.56
C ILE A 134 3.78 5.73 -6.12
N SER A 135 4.82 4.88 -6.10
CA SER A 135 6.17 5.28 -5.69
C SER A 135 6.77 6.31 -6.66
N LEU A 136 6.60 6.11 -7.96
CA LEU A 136 7.04 7.04 -9.00
C LEU A 136 6.23 8.34 -9.02
N GLU A 137 4.90 8.26 -8.80
CA GLU A 137 4.05 9.44 -8.62
C GLU A 137 4.54 10.28 -7.44
N ARG A 138 4.83 9.64 -6.32
CA ARG A 138 5.31 10.34 -5.13
C ARG A 138 6.68 10.95 -5.32
N TYR A 139 7.58 10.22 -5.97
CA TYR A 139 8.89 10.75 -6.33
C TYR A 139 8.75 12.00 -7.20
N GLY A 140 7.96 11.94 -8.28
CA GLY A 140 7.71 13.11 -9.13
C GLY A 140 7.14 14.30 -8.37
N ALA A 141 6.13 14.07 -7.51
CA ALA A 141 5.44 15.12 -6.76
C ALA A 141 6.34 15.84 -5.74
N ILE A 142 7.39 15.18 -5.25
CA ILE A 142 8.25 15.68 -4.16
C ILE A 142 9.56 16.20 -4.72
N CYS A 143 10.26 15.38 -5.51
CA CYS A 143 11.59 15.68 -6.01
C CYS A 143 11.57 16.59 -7.25
N LYS A 144 10.46 16.62 -8.00
CA LYS A 144 10.30 17.44 -9.23
C LYS A 144 8.95 18.15 -9.31
N PRO A 145 8.62 19.05 -8.34
CA PRO A 145 7.27 19.58 -8.15
C PRO A 145 6.71 20.41 -9.32
N LEU A 146 7.57 21.07 -10.11
CA LEU A 146 7.14 21.89 -11.25
C LEU A 146 6.76 21.02 -12.46
N GLN A 147 7.54 19.97 -12.74
CA GLN A 147 7.27 19.03 -13.85
C GLN A 147 6.10 18.10 -13.50
N SER A 148 5.99 17.69 -12.23
CA SER A 148 4.93 16.79 -11.78
C SER A 148 3.53 17.40 -11.95
N ARG A 149 3.40 18.73 -11.80
CA ARG A 149 2.12 19.42 -11.98
C ARG A 149 1.56 19.31 -13.40
N VAL A 150 2.42 19.13 -14.40
CA VAL A 150 2.03 18.95 -15.81
C VAL A 150 1.74 17.47 -16.10
N TRP A 151 2.51 16.54 -15.51
CA TRP A 151 2.44 15.11 -15.83
C TRP A 151 1.40 14.33 -15.00
N GLN A 152 1.12 14.76 -13.76
CA GLN A 152 0.25 14.06 -12.81
C GLN A 152 -1.22 14.46 -12.96
N THR A 153 -1.80 14.21 -14.14
CA THR A 153 -3.23 14.37 -14.36
C THR A 153 -3.98 13.06 -14.06
N LYS A 154 -5.28 13.17 -13.76
CA LYS A 154 -6.15 12.00 -13.56
C LYS A 154 -6.21 11.11 -14.80
N SER A 155 -6.19 11.71 -15.99
CA SER A 155 -6.20 10.99 -17.26
C SER A 155 -4.93 10.16 -17.46
N HIS A 156 -3.76 10.70 -17.10
CA HIS A 156 -2.51 9.93 -17.12
C HIS A 156 -2.58 8.77 -16.12
N ALA A 157 -3.07 9.02 -14.90
CA ALA A 157 -3.21 7.97 -13.89
C ALA A 157 -4.12 6.81 -14.36
N LEU A 158 -5.25 7.13 -15.00
CA LEU A 158 -6.16 6.12 -15.56
C LEU A 158 -5.50 5.32 -16.70
N LYS A 159 -4.72 5.97 -17.56
CA LYS A 159 -3.95 5.27 -18.61
C LYS A 159 -2.90 4.33 -18.02
N VAL A 160 -2.19 4.76 -16.98
CA VAL A 160 -1.22 3.92 -16.26
C VAL A 160 -1.94 2.71 -15.66
N ILE A 161 -3.07 2.90 -14.98
CA ILE A 161 -3.86 1.80 -14.42
C ILE A 161 -4.29 0.83 -15.52
N ALA A 162 -4.88 1.31 -16.62
CA ALA A 162 -5.26 0.46 -17.74
C ALA A 162 -4.07 -0.35 -18.26
N ALA A 163 -2.90 0.27 -18.43
CA ALA A 163 -1.68 -0.42 -18.83
C ALA A 163 -1.25 -1.49 -17.81
N THR A 164 -1.31 -1.20 -16.50
CA THR A 164 -0.96 -2.20 -15.46
C THR A 164 -1.89 -3.41 -15.49
N TRP A 165 -3.19 -3.22 -15.73
CA TRP A 165 -4.15 -4.32 -15.85
C TRP A 165 -3.92 -5.15 -17.11
N CYS A 166 -3.79 -4.49 -18.26
CA CYS A 166 -3.50 -5.18 -19.52
C CYS A 166 -2.20 -5.97 -19.44
N LEU A 167 -1.12 -5.37 -18.92
CA LEU A 167 0.16 -6.04 -18.74
C LEU A 167 0.06 -7.23 -17.80
N SER A 168 -0.69 -7.10 -16.69
CA SER A 168 -0.87 -8.18 -15.72
C SER A 168 -1.62 -9.38 -16.30
N PHE A 169 -2.70 -9.13 -17.04
CA PHE A 169 -3.44 -10.20 -17.72
C PHE A 169 -2.55 -10.89 -18.76
N THR A 170 -1.83 -10.10 -19.58
CA THR A 170 -0.92 -10.65 -20.59
C THR A 170 0.17 -11.50 -19.96
N ILE A 171 0.85 -11.00 -18.93
CA ILE A 171 1.90 -11.72 -18.22
C ILE A 171 1.37 -13.05 -17.71
N MET A 172 0.16 -13.10 -17.16
CA MET A 172 -0.38 -14.29 -16.49
C MET A 172 -1.00 -15.34 -17.43
N THR A 173 -1.12 -15.05 -18.73
CA THR A 173 -1.73 -15.91 -19.76
C THR A 173 -1.26 -17.37 -19.76
N PRO A 174 0.00 -17.72 -19.44
CA PRO A 174 0.41 -19.13 -19.39
C PRO A 174 -0.34 -19.98 -18.36
N TYR A 175 -0.82 -19.40 -17.25
CA TYR A 175 -1.54 -20.15 -16.22
C TYR A 175 -2.78 -20.90 -16.74
N PRO A 176 -3.76 -20.26 -17.40
CA PRO A 176 -4.93 -20.97 -17.91
C PRO A 176 -4.62 -21.97 -19.05
N ILE A 177 -3.48 -21.82 -19.73
CA ILE A 177 -3.06 -22.72 -20.81
C ILE A 177 -2.48 -24.03 -20.23
N TYR A 178 -1.59 -23.90 -19.24
CA TYR A 178 -0.80 -25.02 -18.72
C TYR A 178 -1.30 -25.60 -17.38
N SER A 179 -2.31 -24.99 -16.76
CA SER A 179 -2.95 -25.56 -15.57
C SER A 179 -3.91 -26.67 -15.96
N ASN A 180 -3.65 -27.87 -15.44
CA ASN A 180 -4.43 -29.06 -15.72
C ASN A 180 -4.92 -29.72 -14.42
N LEU A 181 -6.10 -30.31 -14.50
CA LEU A 181 -6.67 -31.12 -13.43
C LEU A 181 -6.15 -32.55 -13.59
N VAL A 182 -5.37 -33.02 -12.61
CA VAL A 182 -4.72 -34.33 -12.64
C VAL A 182 -5.36 -35.23 -11.58
N PRO A 183 -5.86 -36.42 -11.95
CA PRO A 183 -6.38 -37.38 -10.98
C PRO A 183 -5.23 -38.08 -10.24
N PHE A 184 -5.46 -38.42 -8.98
CA PHE A 184 -4.56 -39.22 -8.16
C PHE A 184 -5.35 -40.13 -7.21
N THR A 185 -4.73 -41.21 -6.78
CA THR A 185 -5.34 -42.17 -5.85
C THR A 185 -4.96 -41.79 -4.42
N LYS A 186 -5.95 -41.55 -3.56
CA LYS A 186 -5.77 -41.35 -2.12
C LYS A 186 -5.46 -42.69 -1.44
N ASN A 187 -4.93 -42.63 -0.21
CA ASN A 187 -4.61 -43.82 0.61
C ASN A 187 -5.82 -44.75 0.82
N ASN A 188 -7.05 -44.23 0.71
CA ASN A 188 -8.30 -45.01 0.86
C ASN A 188 -8.79 -45.64 -0.47
N ASN A 189 -7.92 -45.78 -1.48
CA ASN A 189 -8.27 -46.22 -2.85
C ASN A 189 -9.35 -45.39 -3.56
N GLN A 190 -9.62 -44.18 -3.08
CA GLN A 190 -10.51 -43.22 -3.73
C GLN A 190 -9.73 -42.37 -4.73
N THR A 191 -10.29 -42.15 -5.90
CA THR A 191 -9.75 -41.18 -6.87
C THR A 191 -10.11 -39.77 -6.42
N ALA A 192 -9.11 -38.88 -6.44
CA ALA A 192 -9.24 -37.47 -6.13
C ALA A 192 -8.54 -36.64 -7.19
N ASN A 193 -8.89 -35.37 -7.29
CA ASN A 193 -8.32 -34.49 -8.30
C ASN A 193 -7.41 -33.44 -7.65
N MET A 194 -6.33 -33.07 -8.33
CA MET A 194 -5.50 -31.93 -7.94
C MET A 194 -5.21 -31.03 -9.15
N CYS A 195 -5.26 -29.73 -8.92
CA CYS A 195 -4.90 -28.75 -9.95
C CYS A 195 -3.38 -28.53 -9.93
N ARG A 196 -2.71 -28.80 -11.05
CA ARG A 196 -1.26 -28.57 -11.21
C ARG A 196 -0.97 -27.69 -12.41
N PHE A 197 -0.04 -26.76 -12.24
CA PHE A 197 0.54 -25.99 -13.33
C PHE A 197 1.74 -26.75 -13.88
N LEU A 198 1.62 -27.27 -15.10
CA LEU A 198 2.58 -28.20 -15.70
C LEU A 198 3.14 -27.59 -16.98
N LEU A 199 4.39 -27.15 -16.93
CA LEU A 199 5.10 -26.75 -18.14
C LEU A 199 5.74 -27.98 -18.81
N PRO A 200 5.86 -28.00 -20.14
CA PRO A 200 6.35 -29.18 -20.86
C PRO A 200 7.79 -29.56 -20.52
N ASN A 201 8.63 -28.57 -20.20
CA ASN A 201 10.06 -28.74 -19.97
C ASN A 201 10.49 -28.09 -18.65
N ASP A 202 11.43 -28.70 -17.93
CA ASP A 202 11.98 -28.15 -16.68
C ASP A 202 12.63 -26.77 -16.89
N VAL A 203 13.31 -26.57 -18.02
CA VAL A 203 13.89 -25.27 -18.39
C VAL A 203 12.80 -24.20 -18.53
N MET A 204 11.64 -24.54 -19.08
CA MET A 204 10.52 -23.61 -19.19
C MET A 204 9.94 -23.31 -17.80
N GLN A 205 9.82 -24.31 -16.93
CA GLN A 205 9.34 -24.14 -15.56
C GLN A 205 10.27 -23.23 -14.74
N GLN A 206 11.58 -23.47 -14.83
CA GLN A 206 12.62 -22.63 -14.21
C GLN A 206 12.59 -21.21 -14.74
N SER A 207 12.54 -21.06 -16.07
CA SER A 207 12.46 -19.76 -16.74
C SER A 207 11.21 -18.99 -16.28
N TRP A 208 10.06 -19.66 -16.19
CA TRP A 208 8.81 -19.06 -15.76
C TRP A 208 8.86 -18.52 -14.33
N HIS A 209 9.26 -19.36 -13.36
CA HIS A 209 9.33 -18.93 -11.96
C HIS A 209 10.41 -17.86 -11.73
N THR A 210 11.53 -17.95 -12.44
CA THR A 210 12.59 -16.93 -12.42
C THR A 210 12.11 -15.62 -13.03
N PHE A 211 11.40 -15.67 -14.15
CA PHE A 211 10.79 -14.50 -14.79
C PHE A 211 9.81 -13.79 -13.86
N LEU A 212 8.91 -14.54 -13.21
CA LEU A 212 7.96 -13.97 -12.25
C LEU A 212 8.67 -13.36 -11.04
N LEU A 213 9.71 -14.01 -10.50
CA LEU A 213 10.54 -13.45 -9.42
C LEU A 213 11.18 -12.12 -9.84
N LEU A 214 11.72 -12.03 -11.06
CA LEU A 214 12.34 -10.81 -11.56
C LEU A 214 11.34 -9.68 -11.74
N ILE A 215 10.24 -9.95 -12.47
CA ILE A 215 9.28 -8.92 -12.91
C ILE A 215 8.34 -8.48 -11.79
N LEU A 216 7.96 -9.37 -10.87
CA LEU A 216 6.99 -9.07 -9.81
C LEU A 216 7.61 -8.81 -8.45
N PHE A 217 8.90 -9.11 -8.27
CA PHE A 217 9.55 -8.95 -6.97
C PHE A 217 10.83 -8.11 -7.07
N LEU A 218 11.85 -8.56 -7.80
CA LEU A 218 13.17 -7.92 -7.78
C LEU A 218 13.18 -6.54 -8.46
N ILE A 219 12.71 -6.44 -9.70
CA ILE A 219 12.68 -5.16 -10.44
C ILE A 219 11.77 -4.14 -9.74
N PRO A 220 10.51 -4.46 -9.38
CA PRO A 220 9.66 -3.56 -8.61
C PRO A 220 10.29 -3.14 -7.28
N GLY A 221 10.94 -4.07 -6.58
CA GLY A 221 11.64 -3.80 -5.32
C GLY A 221 12.74 -2.78 -5.49
N ILE A 222 13.63 -2.96 -6.48
CA ILE A 222 14.70 -2.02 -6.77
C ILE A 222 14.13 -0.63 -7.11
N VAL A 223 13.12 -0.56 -7.98
CA VAL A 223 12.51 0.72 -8.37
C VAL A 223 11.90 1.43 -7.17
N MET A 224 11.16 0.72 -6.32
CA MET A 224 10.56 1.32 -5.11
C MET A 224 11.62 1.73 -4.09
N MET A 225 12.65 0.91 -3.86
CA MET A 225 13.74 1.22 -2.94
C MET A 225 14.50 2.48 -3.37
N VAL A 226 14.84 2.61 -4.65
CA VAL A 226 15.48 3.81 -5.20
C VAL A 226 14.55 5.02 -5.07
N ALA A 227 13.28 4.89 -5.48
CA ALA A 227 12.32 5.99 -5.41
C ALA A 227 12.14 6.51 -3.97
N TYR A 228 11.90 5.63 -3.00
CA TYR A 228 11.74 6.03 -1.60
C TYR A 228 13.05 6.48 -0.94
N GLY A 229 14.19 5.94 -1.37
CA GLY A 229 15.51 6.43 -0.97
C GLY A 229 15.72 7.89 -1.37
N LEU A 230 15.46 8.23 -2.63
CA LEU A 230 15.54 9.61 -3.13
C LEU A 230 14.52 10.54 -2.45
N ILE A 231 13.28 10.09 -2.25
CA ILE A 231 12.27 10.85 -1.51
C ILE A 231 12.75 11.14 -0.08
N SER A 232 13.34 10.15 0.59
CA SER A 232 13.85 10.31 1.96
C SER A 232 14.98 11.33 2.04
N LEU A 233 15.89 11.30 1.05
CA LEU A 233 17.00 12.23 0.96
C LEU A 233 16.52 13.67 0.77
N GLU A 234 15.61 13.91 -0.17
CA GLU A 234 15.02 15.23 -0.41
C GLU A 234 14.29 15.77 0.83
N LEU A 235 13.51 14.93 1.50
CA LEU A 235 12.86 15.33 2.75
C LEU A 235 13.86 15.67 3.85
N TYR A 236 14.94 14.89 3.98
CA TYR A 236 15.97 15.14 5.00
C TYR A 236 16.70 16.45 4.73
N GLN A 237 17.07 16.71 3.47
CA GLN A 237 17.67 17.98 3.05
C GLN A 237 16.73 19.16 3.32
N GLY A 238 15.44 19.03 3.01
CA GLY A 238 14.42 20.04 3.32
C GLY A 238 14.30 20.35 4.81
N ILE A 239 14.33 19.33 5.67
CA ILE A 239 14.32 19.52 7.14
C ILE A 239 15.59 20.21 7.62
N LYS A 240 16.76 19.82 7.09
CA LYS A 240 18.05 20.42 7.44
C LYS A 240 18.11 21.90 7.06
N PHE A 241 17.58 22.26 5.90
CA PHE A 241 17.48 23.66 5.46
C PHE A 241 16.57 24.49 6.36
N ASP A 242 15.37 23.99 6.69
CA ASP A 242 14.44 24.64 7.62
C ASP A 242 15.05 24.83 9.03
N ALA A 243 15.78 23.82 9.52
CA ALA A 243 16.48 23.90 10.80
C ALA A 243 17.59 24.97 10.77
N SER A 244 18.32 25.06 9.65
CA SER A 244 19.37 26.06 9.46
C SER A 244 18.80 27.48 9.42
N GLN A 245 17.70 27.72 8.69
CA GLN A 245 17.01 29.01 8.69
C GLN A 245 16.52 29.42 10.09
N LYS A 246 15.95 28.49 10.86
CA LYS A 246 15.50 28.77 12.24
C LYS A 246 16.66 29.14 13.16
N LYS A 247 17.82 28.52 12.99
CA LYS A 247 19.04 28.86 13.74
C LYS A 247 19.49 30.29 13.41
N SER A 248 19.64 30.62 12.13
CA SER A 248 20.03 31.96 11.70
C SER A 248 19.01 33.04 12.09
N ALA A 249 17.70 32.74 12.07
CA ALA A 249 16.66 33.66 12.53
C ALA A 249 16.67 33.90 14.05
N ARG A 250 17.14 32.90 14.84
CA ARG A 250 17.30 33.04 16.28
C ARG A 250 18.53 33.88 16.64
N GLU A 251 19.61 33.74 15.86
CA GLU A 251 20.84 34.53 16.01
C GLU A 251 20.68 36.00 15.56
N ARG A 252 19.79 36.29 14.61
CA ARG A 252 19.49 37.67 14.15
C ARG A 252 18.54 38.47 15.06
N LYS A 253 17.96 37.87 16.11
CA LYS A 253 17.17 38.65 17.07
C LYS A 253 18.12 39.43 17.99
N PRO A 254 18.11 40.77 17.98
CA PRO A 254 18.92 41.55 18.91
C PRO A 254 18.46 41.26 20.34
N SER A 255 19.41 41.06 21.25
CA SER A 255 19.14 40.98 22.68
C SER A 255 18.42 42.26 23.13
N PRO A 256 17.29 42.18 23.85
CA PRO A 256 16.69 43.34 24.49
C PRO A 256 17.54 43.67 25.71
N GLY A 257 18.60 44.44 25.52
CA GLY A 257 19.52 44.80 26.61
C GLY A 257 20.90 45.16 26.12
N SER A 258 21.01 46.26 25.37
CA SER A 258 22.26 47.01 25.21
C SER A 258 21.91 48.36 24.58
N SER A 259 21.50 49.30 25.43
CA SER A 259 21.57 50.73 25.16
C SER A 259 23.06 51.12 25.06
N GLY A 260 23.69 50.81 23.94
CA GLY A 260 25.02 51.27 23.58
C GLY A 260 24.89 52.41 22.58
N ARG A 261 25.26 53.62 22.99
CA ARG A 261 25.41 54.78 22.11
C ARG A 261 26.33 54.39 20.95
N TYR A 262 25.86 54.51 19.72
CA TYR A 262 26.74 54.56 18.57
C TYR A 262 27.16 56.01 18.38
N GLU A 263 28.37 56.33 18.84
CA GLU A 263 29.10 57.50 18.36
C GLU A 263 29.48 57.28 16.90
N ALA A 264 29.28 58.33 16.11
CA ALA A 264 29.72 58.41 14.73
C ALA A 264 31.26 58.45 14.70
N SER A 265 31.87 57.56 13.92
CA SER A 265 33.25 57.72 13.49
C SER A 265 33.42 57.24 12.07
N ASP A 266 34.11 58.09 11.32
CA ASP A 266 34.37 58.11 9.89
C ASP A 266 34.93 56.83 9.28
N GLY A 267 34.55 56.57 8.02
CA GLY A 267 35.10 55.50 7.20
C GLY A 267 34.64 55.60 5.76
N CYS A 268 35.32 56.46 5.00
CA CYS A 268 35.17 56.67 3.55
C CYS A 268 35.54 55.42 2.74
N TYR A 269 34.64 54.91 1.88
CA TYR A 269 34.99 54.35 0.57
C TYR A 269 33.80 54.43 -0.42
N LEU A 270 33.97 55.32 -1.40
CA LEU A 270 33.48 55.30 -2.79
C LEU A 270 32.05 54.78 -3.08
N GLN A 271 31.15 55.75 -3.16
CA GLN A 271 29.84 55.62 -3.78
C GLN A 271 29.95 55.75 -5.30
N ARG A 272 29.60 54.70 -6.05
CA ARG A 272 29.38 54.81 -7.51
C ARG A 272 27.91 55.09 -7.78
N SER A 273 27.64 56.32 -8.17
CA SER A 273 26.33 56.80 -8.64
C SER A 273 25.94 56.21 -9.99
N LYS A 274 24.69 55.74 -10.11
CA LYS A 274 23.85 55.98 -11.30
C LYS A 274 22.37 56.04 -10.90
N HIS A 275 21.80 57.22 -11.14
CA HIS A 275 20.43 57.73 -10.93
C HIS A 275 19.38 57.07 -11.88
N PRO A 276 18.08 57.47 -11.89
CA PRO A 276 17.01 57.08 -10.97
C PRO A 276 15.80 56.49 -11.73
N GLY A 277 14.80 55.93 -11.04
CA GLY A 277 13.57 55.53 -11.72
C GLY A 277 12.47 54.93 -10.86
N LYS A 278 11.47 55.77 -10.59
CA LYS A 278 10.05 55.46 -10.29
C LYS A 278 9.61 55.14 -8.85
N LEU A 279 8.83 56.12 -8.36
CA LEU A 279 7.58 56.00 -7.61
C LEU A 279 7.68 55.67 -6.11
N GLU A 280 7.93 56.73 -5.34
CA GLU A 280 7.56 56.82 -3.94
C GLU A 280 6.04 57.04 -3.84
N LEU A 281 5.33 56.09 -3.21
CA LEU A 281 3.93 56.25 -2.86
C LEU A 281 3.88 56.89 -1.47
N GLN A 282 3.43 58.14 -1.43
CA GLN A 282 3.25 58.94 -0.22
C GLN A 282 2.30 58.22 0.75
N GLN A 283 2.83 57.76 1.89
CA GLN A 283 2.01 57.25 2.99
C GLN A 283 1.53 58.44 3.83
N LEU A 284 0.28 58.85 3.63
CA LEU A 284 -0.40 59.72 4.58
C LEU A 284 -0.58 58.96 5.91
N SER A 285 -0.07 59.59 6.95
CA SER A 285 -0.36 59.31 8.34
C SER A 285 -1.86 59.45 8.61
N SER A 286 -2.52 58.34 8.95
CA SER A 286 -3.76 58.41 9.72
C SER A 286 -3.80 57.29 10.77
N SER A 287 -4.00 57.74 12.00
CA SER A 287 -4.26 56.93 13.18
C SER A 287 -5.51 56.08 12.96
N GLY A 288 -5.40 54.77 13.16
CA GLY A 288 -6.53 53.86 13.03
C GLY A 288 -6.12 52.43 13.38
N GLY A 289 -6.42 52.01 14.60
CA GLY A 289 -6.21 50.65 15.08
C GLY A 289 -7.05 49.64 14.32
N GLY A 290 -6.53 49.15 13.19
CA GLY A 290 -7.08 48.03 12.43
C GLY A 290 -6.24 46.78 12.67
N ARG A 291 -6.84 45.74 13.26
CA ARG A 291 -6.27 44.38 13.29
C ARG A 291 -5.90 43.97 11.87
N LEU A 292 -4.61 44.01 11.54
CA LEU A 292 -4.10 43.37 10.35
C LEU A 292 -4.35 41.87 10.52
N SER A 293 -5.33 41.35 9.77
CA SER A 293 -5.62 39.93 9.67
C SER A 293 -4.34 39.25 9.17
N ARG A 294 -3.60 38.66 10.11
CA ARG A 294 -2.45 37.82 9.83
C ARG A 294 -2.94 36.70 8.93
N ILE A 295 -2.71 36.82 7.62
CA ILE A 295 -2.88 35.72 6.67
C ILE A 295 -2.14 34.54 7.28
N ARG A 296 -2.90 33.53 7.69
CA ARG A 296 -2.41 32.34 8.38
C ARG A 296 -1.65 31.52 7.33
N SER A 297 -0.46 31.97 6.95
CA SER A 297 0.44 31.17 6.13
C SER A 297 0.72 29.91 6.93
N SER A 298 0.22 28.77 6.44
CA SER A 298 0.52 27.47 7.04
C SER A 298 2.04 27.37 7.21
N SER A 299 2.52 27.21 8.44
CA SER A 299 3.96 27.13 8.72
C SER A 299 4.59 26.09 7.78
N PRO A 300 5.67 26.42 7.03
CA PRO A 300 6.36 25.47 6.15
C PRO A 300 6.66 24.13 6.83
N ALA A 301 6.98 24.18 8.12
CA ALA A 301 7.20 23.02 8.98
C ALA A 301 5.96 22.12 9.13
N ALA A 302 4.75 22.67 9.24
CA ALA A 302 3.52 21.88 9.37
C ALA A 302 3.18 21.13 8.07
N ASN A 303 3.39 21.78 6.92
CA ASN A 303 3.24 21.14 5.60
C ASN A 303 4.26 20.03 5.37
N LEU A 304 5.50 20.21 5.84
CA LEU A 304 6.56 19.20 5.79
C LEU A 304 6.25 17.98 6.67
N MET A 305 5.77 18.20 7.90
CA MET A 305 5.34 17.12 8.80
C MET A 305 4.18 16.30 8.21
N ALA A 306 3.19 16.97 7.60
CA ALA A 306 2.09 16.29 6.93
C ALA A 306 2.57 15.42 5.76
N LYS A 307 3.50 15.92 4.94
CA LYS A 307 4.13 15.15 3.85
C LYS A 307 4.89 13.93 4.38
N LYS A 308 5.70 14.11 5.44
CA LYS A 308 6.45 13.02 6.10
C LYS A 308 5.54 11.88 6.56
N ARG A 309 4.37 12.20 7.14
CA ARG A 309 3.41 11.18 7.60
C ARG A 309 2.88 10.32 6.44
N VAL A 310 2.54 10.93 5.31
CA VAL A 310 2.06 10.21 4.12
C VAL A 310 3.16 9.33 3.54
N ILE A 311 4.40 9.82 3.49
CA ILE A 311 5.53 9.06 2.93
C ILE A 311 5.89 7.88 3.82
N ARG A 312 5.93 8.08 5.14
CA ARG A 312 6.13 6.98 6.10
C ARG A 312 5.06 5.90 5.94
N MET A 313 3.80 6.29 5.72
CA MET A 313 2.73 5.33 5.45
C MET A 313 3.00 4.51 4.19
N LEU A 314 3.42 5.16 3.09
CA LEU A 314 3.67 4.46 1.83
C LEU A 314 4.89 3.52 1.91
N MET A 315 5.95 3.92 2.63
CA MET A 315 7.08 3.03 2.90
C MET A 315 6.66 1.78 3.69
N VAL A 316 5.81 1.93 4.70
CA VAL A 316 5.28 0.79 5.47
C VAL A 316 4.50 -0.16 4.57
N ILE A 317 3.66 0.36 3.66
CA ILE A 317 2.91 -0.47 2.69
C ILE A 317 3.87 -1.29 1.83
N VAL A 318 4.91 -0.65 1.29
CA VAL A 318 5.90 -1.32 0.42
C VAL A 318 6.68 -2.40 1.19
N VAL A 319 7.15 -2.09 2.39
CA VAL A 319 7.87 -3.06 3.22
C VAL A 319 6.99 -4.27 3.54
N LEU A 320 5.73 -4.07 3.94
CA LEU A 320 4.84 -5.18 4.24
C LEU A 320 4.45 -5.99 3.01
N PHE A 321 4.33 -5.35 1.84
CA PHE A 321 4.15 -6.07 0.58
C PHE A 321 5.30 -7.07 0.35
N PHE A 322 6.55 -6.62 0.45
CA PHE A 322 7.71 -7.51 0.30
C PHE A 322 7.76 -8.59 1.37
N LEU A 323 7.47 -8.27 2.63
CA LEU A 323 7.46 -9.26 3.72
C LEU A 323 6.38 -10.34 3.52
N CYS A 324 5.21 -9.98 3.00
CA CYS A 324 4.14 -10.94 2.73
C CYS A 324 4.44 -11.83 1.52
N TRP A 325 5.05 -11.27 0.47
CA TRP A 325 5.23 -11.96 -0.81
C TRP A 325 6.59 -12.66 -0.96
N MET A 326 7.64 -12.22 -0.28
CA MET A 326 8.98 -12.82 -0.37
C MET A 326 8.95 -14.34 -0.15
N PRO A 327 8.30 -14.88 0.90
CA PRO A 327 8.42 -16.30 1.19
C PRO A 327 7.83 -17.19 0.09
N ILE A 328 6.72 -16.76 -0.54
CA ILE A 328 6.11 -17.53 -1.63
C ILE A 328 6.92 -17.44 -2.92
N PHE A 329 7.50 -16.27 -3.24
CA PHE A 329 8.38 -16.14 -4.40
C PHE A 329 9.67 -16.95 -4.24
N SER A 330 10.28 -16.93 -3.04
CA SER A 330 11.44 -17.75 -2.72
C SER A 330 11.13 -19.25 -2.76
N ALA A 331 9.99 -19.67 -2.20
CA ALA A 331 9.55 -21.07 -2.23
C ALA A 331 9.30 -21.58 -3.66
N ASN A 332 8.68 -20.76 -4.51
CA ASN A 332 8.41 -21.11 -5.90
C ASN A 332 9.70 -21.15 -6.74
N ALA A 333 10.63 -20.23 -6.51
CA ALA A 333 11.95 -20.27 -7.14
C ALA A 333 12.72 -21.53 -6.71
N TRP A 334 12.76 -21.84 -5.41
CA TRP A 334 13.44 -23.05 -4.91
C TRP A 334 12.84 -24.31 -5.53
N ARG A 335 11.51 -24.47 -5.52
CA ARG A 335 10.84 -25.62 -6.14
C ARG A 335 11.15 -25.77 -7.64
N ALA A 336 11.46 -24.68 -8.34
CA ALA A 336 11.81 -24.74 -9.75
C ALA A 336 13.24 -25.28 -10.00
N PHE A 337 14.20 -25.03 -9.11
CA PHE A 337 15.59 -25.48 -9.26
C PHE A 337 15.88 -26.83 -8.60
N ASP A 338 15.18 -27.15 -7.50
CA ASP A 338 15.34 -28.41 -6.78
C ASP A 338 13.98 -28.89 -6.24
N THR A 339 13.27 -29.63 -7.09
CA THR A 339 11.93 -30.15 -6.80
C THR A 339 11.95 -31.15 -5.65
N ALA A 340 12.91 -32.08 -5.63
CA ALA A 340 12.98 -33.18 -4.67
C ALA A 340 13.21 -32.68 -3.24
N SER A 341 14.19 -31.81 -3.03
CA SER A 341 14.45 -31.24 -1.69
C SER A 341 13.33 -30.31 -1.25
N ALA A 342 12.77 -29.54 -2.19
CA ALA A 342 11.66 -28.65 -1.89
C ALA A 342 10.39 -29.42 -1.51
N GLU A 343 10.05 -30.52 -2.19
CA GLU A 343 8.88 -31.32 -1.84
C GLU A 343 9.04 -32.00 -0.48
N HIS A 344 10.24 -32.51 -0.15
CA HIS A 344 10.48 -33.11 1.16
C HIS A 344 10.38 -32.10 2.32
N ARG A 345 10.82 -30.85 2.12
CA ARG A 345 10.90 -29.82 3.18
C ARG A 345 9.70 -28.86 3.23
N LEU A 346 9.04 -28.62 2.10
CA LEU A 346 7.90 -27.69 1.98
C LEU A 346 6.55 -28.42 1.81
N SER A 347 6.47 -29.75 1.92
CA SER A 347 5.19 -30.46 1.87
C SER A 347 4.35 -30.22 3.14
N GLY A 348 3.05 -30.04 2.95
CA GLY A 348 2.07 -29.92 4.05
C GLY A 348 2.04 -28.55 4.72
N THR A 349 2.30 -28.51 6.02
CA THR A 349 2.06 -27.36 6.90
C THR A 349 2.86 -26.09 6.51
N PRO A 350 4.16 -26.16 6.16
CA PRO A 350 4.97 -24.96 5.87
C PRO A 350 4.48 -24.17 4.65
N ILE A 351 4.10 -24.83 3.55
CA ILE A 351 3.62 -24.15 2.34
C ILE A 351 2.25 -23.47 2.56
N SER A 352 1.37 -24.07 3.38
CA SER A 352 0.09 -23.46 3.74
C SER A 352 0.27 -22.16 4.54
N PHE A 353 1.23 -22.10 5.47
CA PHE A 353 1.55 -20.87 6.19
C PHE A 353 2.21 -19.81 5.30
N ILE A 354 3.09 -20.20 4.39
CA ILE A 354 3.68 -19.30 3.39
C ILE A 354 2.59 -18.68 2.50
N LEU A 355 1.63 -19.49 2.07
CA LEU A 355 0.49 -19.02 1.28
C LEU A 355 -0.42 -18.09 2.08
N LEU A 356 -0.72 -18.42 3.34
CA LEU A 356 -1.49 -17.57 4.25
C LEU A 356 -0.84 -16.19 4.46
N LEU A 357 0.48 -16.17 4.65
CA LEU A 357 1.24 -14.93 4.79
C LEU A 357 1.13 -14.06 3.54
N SER A 358 1.16 -14.65 2.34
CA SER A 358 0.95 -13.90 1.10
C SER A 358 -0.44 -13.25 1.04
N TYR A 359 -1.49 -13.96 1.47
CA TYR A 359 -2.86 -13.42 1.51
C TYR A 359 -3.06 -12.30 2.53
N THR A 360 -2.23 -12.24 3.57
CA THR A 360 -2.28 -11.15 4.55
C THR A 360 -2.01 -9.79 3.90
N SER A 361 -1.31 -9.74 2.75
CA SER A 361 -1.08 -8.48 2.04
C SER A 361 -2.36 -7.74 1.65
N SER A 362 -3.46 -8.47 1.39
CA SER A 362 -4.71 -7.85 0.92
C SER A 362 -5.50 -7.16 2.02
N CYS A 363 -5.39 -7.62 3.28
CA CYS A 363 -6.09 -7.00 4.41
C CYS A 363 -5.24 -5.92 5.11
N VAL A 364 -3.91 -5.99 5.01
CA VAL A 364 -2.98 -5.02 5.60
C VAL A 364 -3.14 -3.62 4.97
N ASN A 365 -3.42 -3.55 3.67
CA ASN A 365 -3.56 -2.28 2.93
C ASN A 365 -4.64 -1.35 3.55
N PRO A 366 -5.93 -1.77 3.66
CA PRO A 366 -6.96 -1.01 4.38
C PRO A 366 -6.60 -0.65 5.82
N ILE A 367 -6.02 -1.59 6.57
CA ILE A 367 -5.63 -1.38 7.97
C ILE A 367 -4.66 -0.21 8.07
N ILE A 368 -3.64 -0.16 7.20
CA ILE A 368 -2.70 0.96 7.16
C ILE A 368 -3.40 2.27 6.84
N TYR A 369 -4.31 2.29 5.87
CA TYR A 369 -5.06 3.52 5.55
C TYR A 369 -5.90 3.99 6.74
N CYS A 370 -6.54 3.07 7.46
CA CYS A 370 -7.31 3.37 8.66
C CYS A 370 -6.45 3.93 9.80
N PHE A 371 -5.23 3.44 10.02
CA PHE A 371 -4.39 3.92 11.12
C PHE A 371 -3.52 5.13 10.76
N MET A 372 -2.97 5.16 9.55
CA MET A 372 -1.91 6.11 9.16
C MET A 372 -2.41 7.24 8.26
N ASN A 373 -3.57 7.11 7.59
CA ASN A 373 -4.13 8.16 6.72
C ASN A 373 -5.26 8.94 7.41
N GLN A 374 -4.92 10.09 8.00
CA GLN A 374 -5.88 10.95 8.69
C GLN A 374 -7.07 11.38 7.83
N ARG A 375 -6.86 11.65 6.52
CA ARG A 375 -7.97 12.03 5.61
C ARG A 375 -8.91 10.87 5.35
N PHE A 376 -8.36 9.66 5.27
CA PHE A 376 -9.14 8.44 5.10
C PHE A 376 -10.01 8.18 6.34
N ARG A 377 -9.46 8.32 7.56
CA ARG A 377 -10.24 8.22 8.81
C ARG A 377 -11.40 9.21 8.89
N LEU A 378 -11.17 10.45 8.48
CA LEU A 378 -12.23 11.46 8.45
C LEU A 378 -13.30 11.11 7.42
N GLY A 379 -12.90 10.60 6.24
CA GLY A 379 -13.83 10.09 5.23
C GLY A 379 -14.64 8.89 5.73
N PHE A 380 -14.01 7.99 6.48
CA PHE A 380 -14.65 6.86 7.14
C PHE A 380 -15.71 7.31 8.14
N MET A 381 -15.36 8.21 9.06
CA MET A 381 -16.30 8.76 10.06
C MET A 381 -17.45 9.54 9.41
N ALA A 382 -17.22 10.20 8.28
CA ALA A 382 -18.28 10.86 7.52
C ALA A 382 -19.19 9.89 6.74
N THR A 383 -18.75 8.65 6.51
CA THR A 383 -19.52 7.63 5.79
C THR A 383 -20.48 6.88 6.71
N PHE A 384 -20.16 6.77 8.00
CA PHE A 384 -21.03 6.19 9.03
C PHE A 384 -21.50 7.29 10.00
N PRO A 385 -22.74 7.80 9.86
CA PRO A 385 -23.27 8.87 10.70
C PRO A 385 -23.38 8.52 12.19
N CYS A 386 -23.19 7.25 12.56
CA CYS A 386 -23.38 6.74 13.92
C CYS A 386 -22.21 7.01 14.88
N CYS A 387 -21.12 7.63 14.44
CA CYS A 387 -20.03 8.08 15.32
C CYS A 387 -20.11 9.61 15.48
N PRO A 388 -20.12 10.15 16.72
CA PRO A 388 -20.13 11.60 16.91
C PRO A 388 -18.89 12.20 16.24
N ASN A 389 -19.16 13.11 15.31
CA ASN A 389 -18.16 13.78 14.49
C ASN A 389 -17.07 14.36 15.42
N PRO A 390 -15.79 13.96 15.33
CA PRO A 390 -14.74 14.67 16.04
C PRO A 390 -14.66 16.05 15.39
N GLY A 391 -15.28 17.03 16.05
CA GLY A 391 -15.34 18.41 15.59
C GLY A 391 -13.93 18.91 15.23
N PRO A 392 -13.82 19.85 14.27
CA PRO A 392 -12.54 20.44 13.93
C PRO A 392 -11.87 21.00 15.20
N PRO A 393 -10.54 20.87 15.35
CA PRO A 393 -9.87 21.37 16.53
C PRO A 393 -9.91 22.90 16.53
N GLY A 394 -10.70 23.45 17.46
CA GLY A 394 -10.61 24.85 17.90
C GLY A 394 -11.71 25.77 17.36
N ALA A 395 -12.89 25.71 17.97
CA ALA A 395 -13.76 26.86 18.18
C ALA A 395 -14.74 26.49 19.31
N ARG A 396 -14.38 26.82 20.55
CA ARG A 396 -15.25 26.72 21.74
C ARG A 396 -15.45 28.15 22.26
N GLY A 397 -16.71 28.55 22.40
CA GLY A 397 -17.19 29.87 22.88
C GLY A 397 -17.34 30.85 21.72
N GLU A 398 -18.51 31.39 21.39
CA GLU A 398 -19.65 31.80 22.22
C GLU A 398 -21.01 31.46 21.57
N ALA A 399 -22.01 31.38 22.43
CA ALA A 399 -23.39 30.99 22.15
C ALA A 399 -24.28 32.17 21.69
N GLY A 400 -25.40 31.81 21.06
CA GLY A 400 -26.54 32.65 20.66
C GLY A 400 -27.18 32.03 19.41
N GLU A 401 -28.20 31.16 19.54
CA GLU A 401 -29.63 31.52 19.35
C GLU A 401 -29.83 32.30 18.03
N GLU A 402 -30.49 31.80 16.97
CA GLU A 402 -31.84 31.23 16.90
C GLU A 402 -32.15 30.73 15.46
N VAL A 403 -33.06 29.75 15.38
CA VAL A 403 -34.18 29.60 14.41
C VAL A 403 -33.93 29.16 12.95
N GLU A 404 -34.95 28.43 12.50
CA GLU A 404 -35.09 27.42 11.47
C GLU A 404 -35.61 27.98 10.13
N SER A 405 -35.37 27.19 9.08
CA SER A 405 -36.22 26.99 7.88
C SER A 405 -36.01 27.81 6.60
N ARG A 406 -35.70 27.03 5.55
CA ARG A 406 -36.10 27.14 4.13
C ARG A 406 -35.91 28.47 3.38
N THR A 407 -35.10 28.45 2.32
CA THR A 407 -35.59 28.55 0.91
C THR A 407 -34.51 28.39 -0.18
N THR A 408 -34.87 27.59 -1.19
CA THR A 408 -34.57 27.69 -2.64
C THR A 408 -33.15 27.86 -3.20
N ARG A 409 -32.66 26.76 -3.78
CA ARG A 409 -32.33 26.57 -5.22
C ARG A 409 -32.15 27.86 -6.05
N ALA A 410 -30.92 28.13 -6.48
CA ALA A 410 -30.65 28.95 -7.66
C ALA A 410 -29.47 28.38 -8.45
N SER A 411 -29.82 27.78 -9.58
CA SER A 411 -28.95 27.29 -10.65
C SER A 411 -28.51 28.43 -11.56
N LEU A 412 -27.26 28.32 -11.97
CA LEU A 412 -26.52 29.09 -12.98
C LEU A 412 -27.36 29.52 -14.20
N SER A 413 -27.32 30.81 -14.56
CA SER A 413 -27.76 31.28 -15.88
C SER A 413 -26.58 31.74 -16.74
N ARG A 414 -26.66 31.32 -18.01
CA ARG A 414 -25.77 31.64 -19.14
C ARG A 414 -25.91 33.11 -19.54
N ARG A 415 -24.78 33.73 -19.86
CA ARG A 415 -24.70 35.00 -20.61
C ARG A 415 -25.23 34.80 -22.04
N SER A 416 -26.10 35.69 -22.49
CA SER A 416 -26.28 36.04 -23.89
C SER A 416 -26.56 37.54 -23.98
N TYR A 417 -25.82 38.23 -24.86
CA TYR A 417 -25.91 39.66 -25.12
C TYR A 417 -26.98 39.94 -26.18
N SER A 418 -27.84 40.95 -25.98
CA SER A 418 -28.33 41.82 -27.07
C SER A 418 -29.15 43.02 -26.57
N HIS A 419 -28.70 44.19 -27.03
CA HIS A 419 -29.39 45.42 -27.47
C HIS A 419 -30.38 46.21 -26.60
N ALA A 420 -30.13 47.53 -26.63
CA ALA A 420 -30.81 48.62 -25.95
C ALA A 420 -32.13 49.05 -26.62
N SER A 421 -32.98 49.64 -25.77
CA SER A 421 -34.36 50.08 -25.91
C SER A 421 -34.53 51.38 -26.71
N ALA A 422 -35.70 51.57 -27.34
CA ALA A 422 -36.37 52.88 -27.45
C ALA A 422 -37.85 52.75 -27.89
N SER A 423 -38.74 52.99 -26.91
CA SER A 423 -40.03 53.71 -26.96
C SER A 423 -40.81 53.94 -28.27
N ALA A 424 -42.08 53.51 -28.28
CA ALA A 424 -43.22 54.15 -28.97
C ALA A 424 -43.94 55.09 -27.96
N PRO A 425 -44.84 56.06 -28.31
CA PRO A 425 -46.09 55.87 -29.10
C PRO A 425 -46.53 57.14 -29.90
N PRO A 426 -47.83 57.44 -30.11
CA PRO A 426 -48.76 57.13 -31.23
C PRO A 426 -49.21 58.46 -31.95
N PRO A 427 -50.30 58.59 -32.77
CA PRO A 427 -51.36 57.68 -33.26
C PRO A 427 -51.17 57.10 -34.67
#